data_AF-A0A2D7ZLZ4-F1
#
_entry.id   AF-A0A2D7ZLZ4-F1
#
_cell.length_a   1.000
_cell.length_b   1.000
_cell.length_c   1.000
_cell.angle_alpha   90.00
_cell.angle_beta   90.00
_cell.angle_gamma   90.00
#
_symmetry.space_group_name_H-M   'P 1'
#
loop_
_entity.id
_entity.type
_entity.pdbx_description
1 polymer ?
#
loop_
_entity_poly.entity_id
_entity_poly.type
_entity_poly.pdbx_seq_one_letter_code
_entity_poly.pdbx_strand_id
1 'polypeptide(L)' 'MQDDHPARIVEEASFEAAAIAYVEDFHPPADALGEIQVVVCDLANGHEHCFRIDLGGGETQPCA' A
#
# COMPACT_ATOMS: atom_id res chain seq x y z
N MET A 1 0.05 0.25 21.20
CA MET A 1 0.87 1.32 20.60
C MET A 1 0.16 1.63 19.30
N GLN A 2 -0.36 2.86 19.17
CA GLN A 2 -1.30 3.21 18.09
C GLN A 2 -0.53 3.17 16.78
N ASP A 3 -0.90 2.22 15.92
CA ASP A 3 -0.39 2.10 14.56
C ASP A 3 -1.02 3.26 13.78
N ASP A 4 -0.39 4.44 13.89
CA ASP A 4 -0.72 5.61 13.09
C ASP A 4 -0.17 5.31 11.70
N HIS A 5 -0.95 4.60 10.89
CA HIS A 5 -0.60 4.30 9.51
C HIS A 5 -0.58 5.65 8.79
N PRO A 6 0.59 6.20 8.43
CA PRO A 6 0.68 7.58 8.00
C PRO A 6 0.19 7.69 6.56
N ALA A 7 -1.08 8.06 6.39
CA ALA A 7 -1.65 8.23 5.05
C ALA A 7 -0.91 9.34 4.29
N ARG A 8 -0.42 9.02 3.09
CA ARG A 8 0.21 9.98 2.17
C ARG A 8 -0.51 9.95 0.82
N ILE A 9 -0.66 11.12 0.23
CA ILE A 9 -1.07 11.25 -1.17
C ILE A 9 0.12 10.93 -2.06
N VAL A 10 -0.05 9.97 -2.96
CA VAL A 10 0.94 9.56 -3.96
C VAL A 10 0.28 9.71 -5.35
N GLU A 11 0.97 10.38 -6.27
CA GLU A 11 0.52 10.54 -7.65
C GLU A 11 1.27 9.57 -8.54
N GLU A 12 0.59 8.54 -9.05
CA GLU A 12 1.18 7.52 -9.92
C GLU A 12 0.23 7.15 -11.06
N ALA A 13 0.76 6.51 -12.10
CA ALA A 13 -0.01 6.14 -13.28
C ALA A 13 -1.07 5.04 -13.02
N SER A 14 -1.01 4.35 -11.87
CA SER A 14 -1.93 3.27 -11.48
C SER A 14 -1.95 3.09 -9.97
N PHE A 15 -3.03 2.53 -9.42
CA PHE A 15 -3.14 2.27 -7.97
C PHE A 15 -2.08 1.30 -7.46
N GLU A 16 -1.73 0.29 -8.26
CA GLU A 16 -0.65 -0.64 -7.95
C GLU A 16 0.70 0.07 -7.85
N ALA A 17 0.99 0.97 -8.81
CA ALA A 17 2.21 1.78 -8.79
C ALA A 17 2.22 2.73 -7.58
N ALA A 18 1.09 3.34 -7.24
CA ALA A 18 0.95 4.18 -6.04
C ALA A 18 1.23 3.40 -4.75
N ALA A 19 0.72 2.17 -4.66
CA ALA A 19 0.92 1.26 -3.53
C ALA A 19 2.40 0.90 -3.35
N ILE A 20 3.08 0.53 -4.45
CA ILE A 20 4.52 0.22 -4.44
C ILE A 20 5.33 1.46 -4.05
N ALA A 21 5.10 2.60 -4.72
CA ALA A 21 5.83 3.84 -4.46
C ALA A 21 5.67 4.30 -3.00
N TYR A 22 4.49 4.14 -2.41
CA TYR A 22 4.26 4.40 -0.99
C TYR A 22 5.09 3.48 -0.09
N VAL A 23 5.14 2.18 -0.39
CA VAL A 23 5.95 1.21 0.38
C VAL A 23 7.44 1.45 0.23
N GLU A 24 7.90 1.85 -0.95
CA GLU A 24 9.31 2.19 -1.21
C GLU A 24 9.73 3.51 -0.54
N ASP A 25 8.88 4.54 -0.51
CA ASP A 25 9.20 5.81 0.16
C ASP A 25 9.14 5.67 1.69
N PHE A 26 8.13 4.96 2.19
CA PHE A 26 7.80 4.98 3.61
C PHE A 26 8.30 3.76 4.39
N HIS A 27 8.55 2.64 3.71
CA HIS A 27 8.92 1.37 4.33
C HIS A 27 8.07 1.05 5.58
N PRO A 28 6.73 0.97 5.43
CA PRO A 28 5.86 0.66 6.57
C PRO A 28 6.23 -0.71 7.16
N PRO A 29 5.96 -0.92 8.46
CA PRO A 29 6.29 -2.18 9.11
C PRO A 29 5.53 -3.32 8.42
N ALA A 30 6.29 -4.30 7.92
CA ALA A 30 5.71 -5.54 7.42
C ALA A 30 5.26 -6.43 8.58
N ASP A 31 4.30 -7.29 8.32
CA ASP A 31 3.84 -8.27 9.28
C ASP A 31 4.86 -9.41 9.49
N ALA A 32 4.50 -10.41 10.29
CA ALA A 32 5.37 -11.55 10.59
C ALA A 32 5.68 -12.43 9.36
N LEU A 33 4.93 -12.29 8.27
CA LEU A 33 5.14 -12.97 7.00
C LEU A 33 5.96 -12.12 6.01
N GLY A 34 6.27 -10.87 6.35
CA GLY A 34 6.92 -9.94 5.42
C GLY A 34 5.94 -9.31 4.43
N GLU A 35 4.64 -9.37 4.70
CA GLU A 35 3.61 -8.77 3.87
C GLU A 35 3.25 -7.37 4.41
N ILE A 36 3.00 -6.43 3.51
CA ILE A 36 2.46 -5.09 3.82
C ILE A 36 1.07 -4.99 3.22
N GLN A 37 0.08 -4.60 4.02
CA GLN A 37 -1.24 -4.22 3.51
C GLN A 37 -1.34 -2.70 3.43
N VAL A 38 -1.70 -2.21 2.24
CA VAL A 38 -1.96 -0.80 1.97
C VAL A 38 -3.35 -0.65 1.38
N VAL A 39 -4.06 0.40 1.81
CA VAL A 39 -5.34 0.78 1.22
C VAL A 39 -5.11 2.06 0.43
N VAL A 40 -5.30 1.99 -0.88
CA VAL A 40 -5.20 3.12 -1.79
C VAL A 40 -6.59 3.70 -1.96
N CYS A 41 -6.79 4.92 -1.47
CA CYS A 41 -8.03 5.66 -1.70
C CYS A 41 -7.87 6.57 -2.91
N ASP A 42 -8.70 6.37 -3.93
CA ASP A 42 -8.77 7.25 -5.08
C ASP A 42 -9.42 8.57 -4.68
N LEU A 43 -8.68 9.67 -4.84
CA LEU A 43 -9.14 11.01 -4.44
C LEU A 43 -10.17 11.61 -5.41
N ALA A 44 -10.28 11.10 -6.63
CA ALA A 44 -11.20 11.59 -7.66
C ALA A 44 -12.60 10.99 -7.51
N ASN A 45 -12.71 9.72 -7.16
CA ASN A 45 -13.99 9.01 -7.03
C ASN A 45 -14.28 8.51 -5.59
N GLY A 46 -13.31 8.59 -4.68
CA GLY A 46 -13.42 8.13 -3.29
C GLY A 46 -13.38 6.61 -3.13
N HIS A 47 -12.94 5.88 -4.15
CA HIS A 47 -12.95 4.42 -4.13
C HIS A 47 -11.69 3.87 -3.46
N GLU A 48 -11.88 2.96 -2.51
CA GLU A 48 -10.79 2.34 -1.77
C GLU A 48 -10.39 1.02 -2.44
N HIS A 49 -9.11 0.86 -2.71
CA HIS A 49 -8.50 -0.31 -3.29
C HIS A 49 -7.48 -0.87 -2.30
N CYS A 50 -7.75 -2.06 -1.76
CA CYS A 50 -6.82 -2.73 -0.88
C CYS A 50 -5.82 -3.56 -1.68
N PHE A 51 -4.54 -3.35 -1.41
CA PHE A 51 -3.43 -4.11 -1.97
C PHE A 51 -2.57 -4.68 -0.85
N ARG A 52 -2.14 -5.91 -1.06
CA ARG A 52 -1.13 -6.58 -0.26
C ARG A 52 0.15 -6.66 -1.08
N ILE A 53 1.27 -6.31 -0.47
CA ILE A 53 2.59 -6.27 -1.08
C ILE A 53 3.47 -7.26 -0.32
N ASP A 54 3.98 -8.27 -1.01
CA ASP A 54 4.95 -9.22 -0.45
C ASP A 54 6.37 -8.65 -0.62
N LEU A 55 7.09 -8.41 0.47
CA LEU A 55 8.46 -7.88 0.42
C LEU A 55 9.50 -8.94 0.01
N GLY A 56 9.15 -10.23 0.06
CA GLY A 56 10.05 -11.31 -0.34
C GLY A 56 10.18 -11.45 -1.85
N GLY A 57 9.09 -11.25 -2.59
CA GLY A 57 8.98 -11.36 -4.04
C GLY A 57 8.75 -10.04 -4.76
N GLY A 58 8.34 -8.98 -4.05
CA GLY A 58 7.93 -7.71 -4.67
C GLY A 58 6.60 -7.80 -5.41
N GLU A 59 5.83 -8.86 -5.17
CA GLU A 59 4.54 -9.09 -5.80
C GLU A 59 3.45 -8.30 -5.08
N THR A 60 2.51 -7.74 -5.84
CA THR A 60 1.32 -7.10 -5.28
C THR A 60 0.08 -7.91 -5.62
N GLN A 61 -0.83 -8.01 -4.66
CA GLN A 61 -2.08 -8.75 -4.80
C GLN A 61 -3.24 -7.93 -4.24
N PRO A 62 -4.41 -7.91 -4.89
CA PRO A 62 -5.60 -7.29 -4.33
C PRO A 62 -6.06 -8.08 -3.08
N CYS A 63 -6.52 -7.37 -2.06
CA CYS A 63 -7.19 -8.01 -0.92
C CYS A 63 -8.57 -8.48 -1.40
N ALA A 64 -8.75 -9.79 -1.55
CA ALA A 64 -10.01 -10.41 -1.96
C ALA A 64 -11.12 -10.27 -0.90
#